data_AF-A0AB34KCT2-F1
#
_entry.id   AF-A0AB34KCT2-F1
#
_cell.length_a   1.000
_cell.length_b   1.000
_cell.length_c   1.000
_cell.angle_alpha   90.00
_cell.angle_beta   90.00
_cell.angle_gamma   90.00
#
_symmetry.space_group_name_H-M   'P 1'
#
loop_
_entity.id
_entity.type
_entity.pdbx_description
1 polymer ?
#
loop_
_entity_poly.entity_id
_entity_poly.type
_entity_poly.pdbx_seq_one_letter_code
_entity_poly.pdbx_strand_id
1 'polypeptide(L)'
;MSNFNRGCTCGLLRYILDLPGSSDDARTTLCHCHSCKRAFGGAFGLTAKTAKENLKYTTSTTPKVFVQDNGVHREFCGQCGVLISSMRSRLKTSSDL
;
A
#
# COMPACT_ATOMS: atom_id res chain seq x y z
N MET A 1 16.19 10.82 6.74
CA MET A 1 14.74 10.78 7.00
C MET A 1 13.99 11.52 5.91
N SER A 2 13.31 10.77 5.04
CA SER A 2 12.40 11.34 4.03
C SER A 2 10.97 11.15 4.50
N ASN A 3 10.22 12.24 4.66
CA ASN A 3 8.84 12.22 5.10
C ASN A 3 7.91 12.75 3.99
N PHE A 4 7.04 11.89 3.47
CA PHE A 4 6.13 12.26 2.39
C PHE A 4 4.69 12.34 2.88
N ASN A 5 4.12 13.54 2.87
CA ASN A 5 2.68 13.73 3.04
C ASN A 5 1.97 13.48 1.70
N ARG A 6 1.14 12.45 1.68
CA ARG A 6 0.46 11.95 0.48
C ARG A 6 -1.02 11.71 0.82
N GLY A 7 -1.80 11.37 -0.20
CA GLY A 7 -3.21 11.10 -0.01
C GLY A 7 -3.87 10.65 -1.30
N CYS A 8 -5.15 10.30 -1.17
CA CYS A 8 -6.00 10.01 -2.32
C CYS A 8 -6.40 11.31 -3.05
N THR A 9 -6.89 11.19 -4.30
CA THR A 9 -7.28 12.32 -5.15
C THR A 9 -8.38 13.20 -4.54
N CYS A 10 -9.35 12.61 -3.82
CA CYS A 10 -10.42 13.40 -3.19
C CYS A 10 -10.01 14.05 -1.85
N GLY A 11 -8.79 13.78 -1.36
CA GLY A 11 -8.28 14.36 -0.11
C GLY A 11 -8.81 13.75 1.18
N LEU A 12 -9.83 12.87 1.13
CA LEU A 12 -10.46 12.27 2.31
C LEU A 12 -9.52 11.36 3.11
N LEU A 13 -8.63 10.65 2.41
CA LEU A 13 -7.52 9.91 3.02
C LEU A 13 -6.21 10.68 2.85
N ARG A 14 -5.53 10.92 3.97
CA ARG A 14 -4.14 11.39 4.03
C ARG A 14 -3.28 10.41 4.82
N TYR A 15 -2.03 10.32 4.43
CA TYR A 15 -1.05 9.50 5.10
C TYR A 15 0.35 10.11 5.00
N ILE A 16 1.17 9.76 5.96
CA ILE A 16 2.61 10.01 5.96
C ILE A 16 3.31 8.71 5.60
N LEU A 17 4.28 8.81 4.70
CA LEU A 17 5.27 7.78 4.44
C LEU A 17 6.62 8.25 4.99
N ASP A 18 7.08 7.61 6.07
CA ASP A 18 8.31 7.94 6.78
C ASP A 18 9.41 6.92 6.47
N LEU A 19 10.45 7.35 5.76
CA LEU A 19 11.60 6.52 5.40
C LEU A 19 12.82 6.98 6.22
N PRO A 20 13.26 6.22 7.23
CA PRO A 20 14.20 6.69 8.24
C PRO A 20 15.58 7.05 7.66
N GLY A 21 16.07 6.30 6.68
CA GLY A 21 17.31 6.58 5.95
C GLY A 21 17.09 7.57 4.83
N SER A 22 16.89 7.06 3.62
CA SER A 22 16.70 7.83 2.39
C SER A 22 15.45 7.36 1.63
N SER A 23 15.18 7.98 0.48
CA SER A 23 14.17 7.48 -0.46
C SER A 23 14.44 6.06 -0.95
N ASP A 24 15.69 5.60 -0.90
CA ASP A 24 16.11 4.29 -1.40
C ASP A 24 15.73 3.14 -0.47
N ASP A 25 15.32 3.46 0.77
CA ASP A 25 14.74 2.49 1.72
C ASP A 25 13.41 1.90 1.20
N ALA A 26 12.81 2.53 0.19
CA ALA A 26 11.65 1.99 -0.50
C ALA A 26 12.06 1.35 -1.84
N ARG A 27 11.84 0.03 -1.96
CA ARG A 27 12.11 -0.68 -3.21
C ARG A 27 10.97 -0.48 -4.21
N THR A 28 11.22 0.31 -5.25
CA THR A 28 10.30 0.45 -6.38
C THR A 28 10.24 -0.86 -7.20
N THR A 29 9.04 -1.28 -7.58
CA THR A 29 8.80 -2.50 -8.36
C THR A 29 7.72 -2.23 -9.40
N LEU A 30 8.00 -2.59 -10.65
CA LEU A 30 6.99 -2.77 -11.69
C LEU A 30 6.57 -4.25 -11.71
N CYS A 31 5.29 -4.50 -11.47
CA CYS A 31 4.75 -5.87 -11.39
C CYS A 31 3.76 -6.12 -12.53
N HIS A 32 4.02 -7.17 -13.30
CA HIS A 32 3.21 -7.55 -14.46
C HIS A 32 2.19 -8.67 -14.19
N CYS A 33 2.04 -9.11 -12.93
CA CYS A 33 1.11 -10.17 -12.61
C CYS A 33 -0.35 -9.72 -12.86
N HIS A 34 -1.22 -10.67 -13.18
CA HIS A 34 -2.63 -10.41 -13.46
C HIS A 34 -3.32 -9.63 -12.32
N SER A 35 -2.95 -9.96 -11.08
CA SER A 35 -3.49 -9.29 -9.90
C SER A 35 -3.14 -7.80 -9.83
N CYS A 36 -1.88 -7.42 -10.12
CA CYS A 36 -1.44 -6.03 -10.13
C CYS A 36 -2.01 -5.25 -11.32
N LYS A 37 -2.09 -5.87 -12.50
CA LYS A 37 -2.76 -5.27 -13.67
C LYS A 37 -4.20 -4.86 -13.36
N ARG A 38 -4.98 -5.77 -12.74
CA ARG A 38 -6.36 -5.49 -12.32
C ARG A 38 -6.46 -4.39 -11.27
N ALA A 39 -5.56 -4.39 -10.29
CA ALA A 39 -5.60 -3.42 -9.18
C ALA A 39 -5.31 -1.99 -9.63
N PHE A 40 -4.37 -1.82 -10.56
CA PHE A 40 -3.97 -0.53 -11.09
C PHE A 40 -4.74 -0.12 -12.34
N GLY A 41 -5.51 -1.03 -12.95
CA GLY A 41 -6.26 -0.77 -14.18
C GLY A 41 -5.38 -0.56 -15.42
N GLY A 42 -4.15 -1.07 -15.41
CA GLY A 42 -3.16 -0.81 -16.47
C GLY A 42 -2.32 -2.04 -16.85
N ALA A 43 -1.30 -1.82 -17.68
CA ALA A 43 -0.40 -2.89 -18.16
C ALA A 43 0.50 -3.48 -17.06
N PHE A 44 0.69 -2.77 -15.95
CA PHE A 44 1.46 -3.20 -14.78
C PHE A 44 1.02 -2.40 -13.55
N GLY A 45 1.41 -2.87 -12.37
CA GLY A 45 1.33 -2.08 -11.13
C GLY A 45 2.70 -1.50 -10.77
N LEU A 46 2.73 -0.22 -10.38
CA LEU A 46 3.91 0.44 -9.83
C LEU A 46 3.75 0.55 -8.31
N THR A 47 4.66 -0.07 -7.56
CA THR A 47 4.62 -0.07 -6.10
C THR A 47 5.98 0.31 -5.53
N ALA A 48 5.99 1.06 -4.44
CA ALA A 48 7.17 1.24 -3.58
C ALA A 48 7.01 0.36 -2.34
N LYS A 49 7.84 -0.67 -2.21
CA LYS A 49 7.79 -1.59 -1.07
C LYS A 49 8.62 -1.03 0.07
N THR A 50 8.00 -0.91 1.23
CA THR A 50 8.65 -0.50 2.48
C THR A 50 8.04 -1.25 3.66
N ALA A 51 8.56 -1.03 4.86
CA ALA A 51 8.02 -1.62 6.08
C ALA A 51 6.62 -1.04 6.39
N LYS A 52 5.73 -1.82 7.01
CA LYS A 52 4.33 -1.42 7.22
C LYS A 52 4.25 -0.20 8.15
N GLU A 53 5.10 -0.17 9.16
CA GLU A 53 5.26 0.87 10.16
C GLU A 53 5.63 2.25 9.58
N ASN A 54 6.16 2.27 8.35
CA ASN A 54 6.53 3.50 7.65
C ASN A 54 5.31 4.23 7.08
N LEU A 55 4.15 3.57 6.94
CA LEU A 55 2.92 4.18 6.46
C LEU A 55 1.96 4.45 7.63
N LYS A 56 1.61 5.72 7.84
CA LYS A 56 0.71 6.16 8.91
C LYS A 56 -0.40 7.03 8.33
N TYR A 57 -1.65 6.59 8.47
CA TYR A 57 -2.80 7.43 8.12
C TYR A 57 -2.93 8.59 9.10
N THR A 58 -3.11 9.80 8.58
CA THR A 58 -3.21 11.03 9.38
C THR A 58 -4.64 11.57 9.47
N THR A 59 -5.55 11.05 8.65
CA THR A 59 -7.00 11.32 8.73
C THR A 59 -7.70 10.29 9.59
N SER A 60 -8.82 10.67 10.22
CA SER A 60 -9.70 9.73 10.94
C SER A 60 -10.45 8.75 10.02
N THR A 61 -10.56 9.07 8.73
CA THR A 61 -11.15 8.16 7.74
C THR A 61 -10.24 6.96 7.53
N THR A 62 -10.81 5.76 7.62
CA THR A 62 -10.11 4.51 7.35
C THR A 62 -10.25 4.08 5.89
N PRO A 63 -9.21 3.49 5.28
CA PRO A 63 -9.33 2.93 3.94
C PRO A 63 -10.30 1.74 3.94
N LYS A 64 -10.95 1.51 2.80
CA LYS A 64 -11.64 0.25 2.54
C LYS A 64 -10.61 -0.83 2.24
N VAL A 65 -10.90 -2.06 2.64
CA VAL A 65 -10.00 -3.21 2.45
C VAL A 65 -10.67 -4.23 1.54
N PHE A 66 -9.93 -4.70 0.53
CA PHE A 66 -10.28 -5.88 -0.26
C PHE A 66 -9.19 -6.92 -0.11
N VAL A 67 -9.58 -8.14 0.29
CA VAL A 67 -8.67 -9.27 0.42
C VAL A 67 -8.87 -10.20 -0.76
N GLN A 68 -7.81 -10.44 -1.50
CA GLN A 68 -7.82 -11.38 -2.61
C GLN A 68 -7.62 -12.81 -2.13
N ASP A 69 -8.09 -13.77 -2.92
CA ASP A 69 -7.92 -15.21 -2.66
C ASP A 69 -6.45 -15.63 -2.52
N ASN A 70 -5.51 -14.86 -3.10
CA ASN A 70 -4.07 -15.09 -2.95
C ASN A 70 -3.46 -14.51 -1.66
N GLY A 71 -4.30 -14.01 -0.73
CA GLY A 71 -3.91 -13.44 0.55
C GLY A 71 -3.35 -12.02 0.47
N VAL A 72 -3.54 -11.31 -0.66
CA VAL A 72 -3.15 -9.91 -0.80
C VAL A 72 -4.28 -9.01 -0.31
N HIS A 73 -4.00 -8.22 0.72
CA HIS A 73 -4.85 -7.18 1.27
C HIS A 73 -4.56 -5.87 0.54
N ARG A 74 -5.60 -5.22 0.03
CA ARG A 74 -5.50 -3.93 -0.64
C ARG A 74 -6.31 -2.89 0.11
N GLU A 75 -5.67 -1.79 0.42
CA GLU A 75 -6.31 -0.63 1.04
C GLU A 75 -6.52 0.45 -0.01
N PHE A 76 -7.74 0.96 -0.12
CA PHE A 76 -8.11 1.99 -1.10
C PHE A 76 -9.11 2.99 -0.52
N CYS A 77 -9.18 4.17 -1.14
CA CYS A 77 -10.17 5.18 -0.78
C CYS A 77 -11.57 4.71 -1.16
N GLY A 78 -12.47 4.60 -0.18
CA GLY A 78 -13.87 4.23 -0.43
C GLY A 78 -14.64 5.26 -1.27
N GLN A 79 -14.16 6.51 -1.34
CA GLN A 79 -14.81 7.59 -2.09
C GLN A 79 -14.31 7.69 -3.53
N CYS A 80 -12.99 7.72 -3.75
CA CYS A 80 -12.41 7.95 -5.08
C CYS A 80 -11.63 6.76 -5.65
N GLY A 81 -11.64 5.60 -4.98
CA GLY A 81 -11.08 4.35 -5.49
C GLY A 81 -9.56 4.25 -5.52
N VAL A 82 -8.82 5.32 -5.17
CA VAL A 82 -7.35 5.31 -5.21
C VAL A 82 -6.78 4.23 -4.29
N LEU A 83 -5.98 3.34 -4.87
CA LEU A 83 -5.19 2.34 -4.14
C LEU A 83 -4.09 3.03 -3.33
N ILE A 84 -4.03 2.76 -2.03
CA ILE A 84 -3.07 3.37 -1.11
C ILE A 84 -1.97 2.39 -0.72
N SER A 85 -2.35 1.18 -0.31
CA SER A 85 -1.40 0.16 0.12
C SER A 85 -1.81 -1.22 -0.35
N SER A 86 -0.82 -2.10 -0.51
CA SER A 86 -1.04 -3.51 -0.82
C SER A 86 -0.05 -4.32 0.00
N MET A 87 -0.56 -5.18 0.89
CA MET A 87 0.26 -6.03 1.74
C MET A 87 -0.19 -7.48 1.59
N ARG A 88 0.76 -8.41 1.67
CA ARG A 88 0.44 -9.82 1.84
C ARG A 88 0.50 -10.12 3.33
N SER A 89 -0.54 -10.72 3.90
CA SER A 89 -0.42 -11.27 5.25
C SER A 89 0.77 -12.24 5.25
N ARG A 90 1.71 -12.10 6.21
CA ARG A 90 2.74 -13.13 6.37
C ARG A 90 2.01 -14.46 6.55
N LEU A 91 2.43 -15.48 5.82
CA LEU A 91 2.09 -16.86 6.18
C LEU A 91 2.53 -17.01 7.63
N LYS A 92 1.63 -17.42 8.54
CA LYS A 92 2.05 -17.85 9.88
C LYS A 92 3.07 -18.96 9.64
N THR A 93 4.33 -18.72 9.99
CA THR A 93 5.32 -19.79 10.02
C THR A 93 5.12 -20.57 11.31
N SER A 94 5.50 -21.85 11.32
CA SER A 94 5.38 -22.73 12.49
C SER A 94 6.14 -22.25 13.73
N SER A 95 6.89 -21.14 13.63
CA SER A 95 7.56 -20.42 14.71
C SER A 95 6.64 -19.47 15.50
N ASP A 96 5.43 -19.22 15.01
CA ASP A 96 4.48 -18.25 15.60
C ASP A 96 3.32 -18.96 16.34
N LEU A 97 3.49 -20.24 16.68
CA LEU A 97 2.58 -21.09 17.45
C LEU A 97 3.27 -21.59 18.73
#